data_AF-A0A9R1XNQ5-F1
#
_entry.id   AF-A0A9R1XNQ5-F1
#
_cell.length_a   1.000
_cell.length_b   1.000
_cell.length_c   1.000
_cell.angle_alpha   90.00
_cell.angle_beta   90.00
_cell.angle_gamma   90.00
#
_symmetry.space_group_name_H-M   'P 1'
#
loop_
_entity.id
_entity.type
_entity.pdbx_description
1 polymer ?
#
loop_
_entity_poly.entity_id
_entity_poly.type
_entity_poly.pdbx_seq_one_letter_code
_entity_poly.pdbx_strand_id
1 'polypeptide(L)'
;MRQNVMISVVRAFYAMYVIIRWWMMYDFAMNRLEKATILRQKYLMSYHNGRDSIHDMVYKSDKTSVVNIRMNRNAFTRLCDMLKQRGGLKTSKNMLLLCSYMYLHIMKKNRIIVERFKRSGETVSRYFKLVLHAVCRLHKEFYKKPVPIPDDETDERWRWFKGCLGALDGTYIKVKVLAANRKPYRTRKGEICTNVLGVCSRDLQFIYVLAGWEGSAADSRVLRDAISRPHGLKIPHGTYYLCDAGYTNGESFLTPYRGQRYHLNDWSRPPTNAKELYNMRHSSARNVIERCFGLIKSRWAILRDNAYHPIESMPRIIIACCLMHNFIRTTMTEDPLDQEIPINHTQFGDEHDNIISTVETSQGWTDRQDLLANTMFTNWSVRRANN
;
A
#
# COMPACT_ATOMS: atom_id res chain seq x y z
N MET A 1 21.05 -89.82 16.95
CA MET A 1 19.64 -89.45 16.65
C MET A 1 19.20 -88.13 17.29
N ARG A 2 19.37 -87.90 18.60
CA ARG A 2 18.86 -86.69 19.28
C ARG A 2 19.41 -85.34 18.77
N GLN A 3 20.70 -85.27 18.38
CA GLN A 3 21.29 -84.04 17.83
C GLN A 3 20.71 -83.62 16.47
N ASN A 4 20.46 -84.56 15.55
CA ASN A 4 19.91 -84.24 14.22
C ASN A 4 18.44 -83.77 14.28
N VAL A 5 17.68 -84.30 15.24
CA VAL A 5 16.30 -83.85 15.52
C VAL A 5 16.33 -82.42 16.08
N MET A 6 17.23 -82.13 17.03
CA MET A 6 17.35 -80.79 17.62
C MET A 6 17.76 -79.73 16.58
N ILE A 7 18.70 -80.05 15.68
CA ILE A 7 19.11 -79.15 14.59
C ILE A 7 17.95 -78.89 13.61
N SER A 8 17.16 -79.92 13.27
CA SER A 8 16.01 -79.76 12.37
C SER A 8 14.90 -78.91 13.00
N VAL A 9 14.66 -79.07 14.30
CA VAL A 9 13.69 -78.25 15.05
C VAL A 9 14.15 -76.79 15.11
N VAL A 10 15.42 -76.52 15.40
CA VAL A 10 15.96 -75.15 15.40
C VAL A 10 15.88 -74.50 14.01
N ARG A 11 16.15 -75.26 12.94
CA ARG A 11 15.99 -74.77 11.55
C ARG A 11 14.54 -74.44 11.22
N ALA A 12 13.59 -75.26 11.65
CA ALA A 12 12.16 -75.01 11.45
C ALA A 12 11.69 -73.74 12.20
N PHE A 13 12.13 -73.55 13.45
CA PHE A 13 11.85 -72.32 14.20
C PHE A 13 12.45 -71.08 13.55
N TYR A 14 13.69 -71.18 13.05
CA TYR A 14 14.34 -70.08 12.33
C TYR A 14 13.60 -69.75 11.02
N ALA A 15 13.20 -70.75 10.24
CA ALA A 15 12.42 -70.55 9.02
C ALA A 15 11.06 -69.88 9.32
N MET A 16 10.37 -70.33 10.36
CA MET A 16 9.10 -69.74 10.81
C MET A 16 9.30 -68.28 11.27
N TYR A 17 10.37 -67.99 12.01
CA TYR A 17 10.73 -66.63 12.42
C TYR A 17 10.96 -65.70 11.21
N VAL A 18 11.71 -66.16 10.19
CA VAL A 18 11.98 -65.38 8.98
C VAL A 18 10.69 -65.09 8.20
N ILE A 19 9.79 -66.06 8.08
CA ILE A 19 8.50 -65.89 7.39
C ILE A 19 7.63 -64.87 8.13
N ILE A 20 7.52 -64.97 9.46
CA ILE A 20 6.73 -64.03 10.27
C ILE A 20 7.31 -62.61 10.17
N ARG A 21 8.64 -62.47 10.23
CA ARG A 21 9.34 -61.18 10.01
C ARG A 21 9.04 -60.58 8.64
N TRP A 22 9.11 -61.38 7.58
CA TRP A 22 8.80 -60.94 6.22
C TRP A 22 7.35 -60.51 6.07
N TRP A 23 6.41 -61.27 6.64
CA TRP A 23 4.99 -60.94 6.64
C TRP A 23 4.71 -59.63 7.39
N MET A 24 5.31 -59.43 8.57
CA MET A 24 5.20 -58.16 9.31
C MET A 24 5.82 -56.98 8.55
N MET A 25 6.95 -57.16 7.87
CA MET A 25 7.55 -56.10 7.05
C MET A 25 6.70 -55.75 5.83
N TYR A 26 6.11 -56.76 5.17
CA TYR A 26 5.20 -56.57 4.05
C TYR A 26 3.92 -55.85 4.48
N ASP A 27 3.29 -56.28 5.57
CA ASP A 27 2.09 -55.64 6.12
C ASP A 27 2.38 -54.19 6.54
N PHE A 28 3.54 -53.93 7.17
CA PHE A 28 3.97 -52.57 7.50
C PHE A 28 4.19 -51.70 6.24
N ALA A 29 4.81 -52.27 5.20
CA ALA A 29 5.02 -51.56 3.93
C ALA A 29 3.69 -51.26 3.22
N MET A 30 2.77 -52.22 3.17
CA MET A 30 1.43 -52.05 2.58
C MET A 30 0.61 -51.03 3.35
N ASN A 31 0.57 -51.11 4.68
CA ASN A 31 -0.08 -50.11 5.54
C ASN A 31 0.51 -48.71 5.34
N ARG A 32 1.83 -48.59 5.12
CA ARG A 32 2.48 -47.31 4.82
C ARG A 32 2.09 -46.77 3.45
N LEU A 33 2.01 -47.63 2.43
CA LEU A 33 1.56 -47.27 1.09
C LEU A 33 0.09 -46.84 1.07
N GLU A 34 -0.78 -47.58 1.76
CA GLU A 34 -2.20 -47.25 1.88
C GLU A 34 -2.40 -45.92 2.61
N LYS A 35 -1.75 -45.72 3.77
CA LYS A 35 -1.77 -44.43 4.48
C LYS A 35 -1.25 -43.29 3.61
N ALA A 36 -0.16 -43.50 2.87
CA ALA A 36 0.37 -42.49 1.95
C ALA A 36 -0.62 -42.15 0.82
N THR A 37 -1.33 -43.14 0.30
CA THR A 37 -2.33 -42.97 -0.77
C THR A 37 -3.55 -42.21 -0.27
N ILE A 38 -4.08 -42.57 0.91
CA ILE A 38 -5.20 -41.88 1.57
C ILE A 38 -4.81 -40.43 1.90
N LEU A 39 -3.60 -40.19 2.44
CA LEU A 39 -3.10 -38.84 2.72
C LEU A 39 -2.97 -38.02 1.43
N ARG A 40 -2.46 -38.61 0.34
CA ARG A 40 -2.37 -37.96 -0.97
C ARG A 40 -3.74 -37.61 -1.53
N GLN A 41 -4.73 -38.49 -1.38
CA GLN A 41 -6.09 -38.26 -1.84
C GLN A 41 -6.78 -37.15 -1.01
N LYS A 42 -6.64 -37.17 0.31
CA LYS A 42 -7.10 -36.07 1.20
C LYS A 42 -6.45 -34.74 0.84
N TYR A 43 -5.15 -34.75 0.54
CA TYR A 43 -4.42 -33.57 0.09
C TYR A 43 -4.95 -33.04 -1.24
N LEU A 44 -5.17 -33.91 -2.24
CA LEU A 44 -5.70 -33.53 -3.55
C LEU A 44 -7.12 -32.96 -3.43
N MET A 45 -8.00 -33.61 -2.68
CA MET A 45 -9.36 -33.10 -2.42
C MET A 45 -9.33 -31.74 -1.72
N SER A 46 -8.49 -31.58 -0.69
CA SER A 46 -8.31 -30.28 -0.02
C SER A 46 -7.74 -29.22 -0.96
N TYR A 47 -6.86 -29.59 -1.89
CA TYR A 47 -6.28 -28.67 -2.87
C TYR A 47 -7.32 -28.20 -3.90
N HIS A 48 -8.15 -29.11 -4.41
CA HIS A 48 -9.24 -28.78 -5.33
C HIS A 48 -10.30 -27.90 -4.64
N ASN A 49 -10.77 -28.29 -3.46
CA ASN A 49 -11.73 -27.48 -2.68
C ASN A 49 -11.17 -26.08 -2.36
N GLY A 50 -9.89 -25.98 -2.04
CA GLY A 50 -9.22 -24.69 -1.83
C GLY A 50 -9.20 -23.83 -3.09
N ARG A 51 -8.92 -24.43 -4.25
CA ARG A 51 -8.92 -23.75 -5.55
C ARG A 51 -10.31 -23.22 -5.91
N ASP A 52 -11.34 -24.03 -5.74
CA ASP A 52 -12.72 -23.66 -6.06
C ASP A 52 -13.22 -22.55 -5.12
N SER A 53 -12.86 -22.63 -3.83
CA SER A 53 -13.14 -21.55 -2.88
C SER A 53 -12.51 -20.21 -3.28
N ILE A 54 -11.29 -20.21 -3.83
CA ILE A 54 -10.63 -19.00 -4.32
C ILE A 54 -11.29 -18.48 -5.58
N HIS A 55 -11.63 -19.39 -6.49
CA HIS A 55 -12.37 -19.04 -7.69
C HIS A 55 -13.68 -18.36 -7.31
N ASP A 56 -14.43 -18.90 -6.36
CA ASP A 56 -15.67 -18.32 -5.86
C ASP A 56 -15.45 -16.97 -5.19
N MET A 57 -14.42 -16.81 -4.34
CA MET A 57 -14.12 -15.52 -3.71
C MET A 57 -13.86 -14.40 -4.73
N VAL A 58 -13.34 -14.74 -5.92
CA VAL A 58 -12.97 -13.76 -6.94
C VAL A 58 -14.03 -13.63 -8.04
N TYR A 59 -14.77 -14.68 -8.39
CA TYR A 59 -15.63 -14.68 -9.58
C TYR A 59 -17.11 -14.93 -9.30
N LYS A 60 -17.49 -15.34 -8.08
CA LYS A 60 -18.90 -15.65 -7.75
C LYS A 60 -19.83 -14.45 -7.93
N SER A 61 -19.44 -13.27 -7.46
CA SER A 61 -20.19 -12.03 -7.67
C SER A 61 -19.28 -10.82 -7.44
N ASP A 62 -19.58 -9.68 -8.07
CA ASP A 62 -18.77 -8.46 -7.88
C ASP A 62 -18.76 -7.99 -6.42
N LYS A 63 -19.87 -8.14 -5.69
CA LYS A 63 -19.92 -7.83 -4.25
C LYS A 63 -18.95 -8.72 -3.47
N THR A 64 -18.95 -10.03 -3.73
CA THR A 64 -18.03 -10.98 -3.09
C THR A 64 -16.57 -10.66 -3.43
N SER A 65 -16.28 -10.32 -4.69
CA SER A 65 -14.95 -9.93 -5.14
C SER A 65 -14.50 -8.66 -4.43
N VAL A 66 -15.33 -7.62 -4.38
CA VAL A 66 -14.96 -6.36 -3.70
C VAL A 66 -14.75 -6.57 -2.20
N VAL A 67 -15.51 -7.43 -1.54
CA VAL A 67 -15.28 -7.74 -0.12
C VAL A 67 -13.95 -8.48 0.10
N ASN A 68 -13.63 -9.48 -0.73
CA ASN A 68 -12.47 -10.34 -0.50
C ASN A 68 -11.17 -9.80 -1.08
N ILE A 69 -11.26 -9.18 -2.26
CA ILE A 69 -10.13 -8.69 -3.05
C ILE A 69 -10.25 -7.19 -3.37
N ARG A 70 -11.15 -6.42 -2.73
CA ARG A 70 -11.31 -4.95 -2.92
C ARG A 70 -11.39 -4.48 -4.38
N MET A 71 -11.76 -5.37 -5.28
CA MET A 71 -11.82 -5.17 -6.72
C MET A 71 -13.00 -5.93 -7.30
N ASN A 72 -13.68 -5.36 -8.29
CA ASN A 72 -14.68 -6.10 -9.07
C ASN A 72 -14.01 -7.09 -10.03
N ARG A 73 -14.79 -7.99 -10.64
CA ARG A 73 -14.27 -9.05 -11.51
C ARG A 73 -13.53 -8.49 -12.72
N ASN A 74 -14.10 -7.46 -13.35
CA ASN A 74 -13.52 -6.82 -14.54
C ASN A 74 -12.15 -6.20 -14.24
N ALA A 75 -12.05 -5.41 -13.17
CA ALA A 75 -10.81 -4.79 -12.74
C ALA A 75 -9.75 -5.84 -12.41
N PHE A 76 -10.13 -6.94 -11.74
CA PHE A 76 -9.20 -8.03 -11.44
C PHE A 76 -8.71 -8.76 -12.71
N THR A 77 -9.59 -9.04 -13.67
CA THR A 77 -9.21 -9.65 -14.95
C THR A 77 -8.25 -8.75 -15.72
N ARG A 78 -8.55 -7.44 -15.81
CA ARG A 78 -7.66 -6.44 -16.42
C ARG A 78 -6.28 -6.41 -15.75
N LEU A 79 -6.24 -6.42 -14.42
CA LEU A 79 -4.98 -6.47 -13.68
C LEU A 79 -4.16 -7.71 -14.04
N CYS A 80 -4.81 -8.88 -14.04
CA CYS A 80 -4.15 -10.13 -14.38
C CYS A 80 -3.53 -10.08 -15.78
N ASP A 81 -4.25 -9.51 -16.75
CA ASP A 81 -3.77 -9.43 -18.13
C ASP A 81 -2.63 -8.42 -18.30
N MET A 82 -2.68 -7.27 -17.61
CA MET A 82 -1.56 -6.33 -17.57
C MET A 82 -0.31 -6.96 -16.94
N LEU A 83 -0.48 -7.73 -15.86
CA LEU A 83 0.63 -8.42 -15.21
C LEU A 83 1.23 -9.55 -16.08
N LYS A 84 0.42 -10.23 -16.90
CA LYS A 84 0.89 -11.20 -17.91
C LYS A 84 1.70 -10.50 -18.99
N GLN A 85 1.07 -9.55 -19.66
CA GLN A 85 1.59 -8.96 -20.90
C GLN A 85 2.77 -8.04 -20.65
N ARG A 86 2.71 -7.22 -19.60
CA ARG A 86 3.66 -6.14 -19.34
C ARG A 86 4.45 -6.34 -18.05
N GLY A 87 3.86 -6.99 -17.04
CA GLY A 87 4.53 -7.29 -15.76
C GLY A 87 5.59 -8.40 -15.85
N GLY A 88 5.58 -9.20 -16.93
CA GLY A 88 6.51 -10.29 -17.16
C GLY A 88 6.24 -11.54 -16.31
N LEU A 89 5.00 -11.70 -15.81
CA LEU A 89 4.61 -12.92 -15.11
C LEU A 89 4.42 -14.06 -16.13
N LYS A 90 5.16 -15.15 -15.95
CA LYS A 90 5.01 -16.36 -16.79
C LYS A 90 3.63 -16.98 -16.57
N THR A 91 2.93 -17.23 -17.68
CA THR A 91 1.63 -17.90 -17.71
C THR A 91 1.77 -19.30 -17.13
N SER A 92 1.21 -19.52 -15.94
CA SER A 92 1.07 -20.84 -15.35
C SER A 92 -0.42 -21.10 -15.07
N LYS A 93 -0.82 -22.39 -15.02
CA LYS A 93 -2.19 -22.81 -14.64
C LYS A 93 -2.65 -22.26 -13.27
N ASN A 94 -1.72 -21.70 -12.49
CA ASN A 94 -1.94 -21.15 -11.15
C ASN A 94 -1.96 -19.61 -11.11
N MET A 95 -1.93 -18.93 -12.25
CA MET A 95 -1.81 -17.47 -12.30
C MET A 95 -3.01 -16.71 -11.70
N LEU A 96 -4.23 -17.23 -11.92
CA LEU A 96 -5.44 -16.75 -11.24
C LEU A 96 -5.28 -16.86 -9.72
N LEU A 97 -4.85 -18.05 -9.26
CA LEU A 97 -4.56 -18.33 -7.86
C LEU A 97 -3.52 -17.36 -7.30
N LEU A 98 -2.50 -17.03 -8.10
CA LEU A 98 -1.38 -16.15 -7.74
C LEU A 98 -1.81 -14.70 -7.50
N CYS A 99 -2.68 -14.18 -8.37
CA CYS A 99 -3.16 -12.80 -8.28
C CYS A 99 -4.13 -12.66 -7.10
N SER A 100 -5.05 -13.63 -6.93
CA SER A 100 -5.93 -13.70 -5.75
C SER A 100 -5.13 -13.85 -4.45
N TYR A 101 -4.02 -14.60 -4.50
CA TYR A 101 -3.14 -14.85 -3.38
C TYR A 101 -2.30 -13.64 -2.95
N MET A 102 -1.77 -12.88 -3.91
CA MET A 102 -1.11 -11.60 -3.60
C MET A 102 -2.10 -10.67 -2.89
N TYR A 103 -3.32 -10.56 -3.40
CA TYR A 103 -4.31 -9.65 -2.83
C TYR A 103 -4.73 -10.07 -1.42
N LEU A 104 -5.02 -11.36 -1.22
CA LEU A 104 -5.28 -11.91 0.10
C LEU A 104 -4.09 -11.74 1.05
N HIS A 105 -2.85 -11.71 0.55
CA HIS A 105 -1.65 -11.48 1.35
C HIS A 105 -1.39 -10.03 1.72
N ILE A 106 -1.73 -9.08 0.85
CA ILE A 106 -1.75 -7.65 1.21
C ILE A 106 -2.88 -7.39 2.24
N MET A 107 -3.97 -8.15 2.19
CA MET A 107 -5.10 -8.03 3.13
C MET A 107 -4.88 -8.76 4.46
N LYS A 108 -4.14 -9.88 4.49
CA LYS A 108 -4.09 -10.81 5.64
C LYS A 108 -2.69 -11.36 5.94
N LYS A 109 -2.49 -11.72 7.20
CA LYS A 109 -1.23 -12.31 7.72
C LYS A 109 -0.91 -13.62 7.01
N ASN A 110 0.39 -13.86 6.74
CA ASN A 110 0.90 -15.04 6.03
C ASN A 110 0.35 -16.37 6.59
N ARG A 111 0.23 -16.48 7.93
CA ARG A 111 -0.28 -17.69 8.60
C ARG A 111 -1.70 -18.08 8.18
N ILE A 112 -2.59 -17.09 7.99
CA ILE A 112 -3.98 -17.32 7.57
C ILE A 112 -4.01 -17.92 6.15
N ILE A 113 -3.03 -17.55 5.34
CA ILE A 113 -2.93 -17.94 3.94
C ILE A 113 -2.31 -19.32 3.80
N VAL A 114 -1.26 -19.64 4.56
CA VAL A 114 -0.69 -20.99 4.64
C VAL A 114 -1.77 -22.01 5.00
N GLU A 115 -2.58 -21.72 6.01
CA GLU A 115 -3.65 -22.60 6.47
C GLU A 115 -4.76 -22.79 5.42
N ARG A 116 -5.14 -21.71 4.72
CA ARG A 116 -6.20 -21.71 3.72
C ARG A 116 -5.78 -22.36 2.41
N PHE A 117 -4.53 -22.19 1.99
CA PHE A 117 -4.02 -22.70 0.71
C PHE A 117 -3.30 -24.04 0.83
N LYS A 118 -3.03 -24.53 2.05
CA LYS A 118 -2.27 -25.77 2.32
C LYS A 118 -0.94 -25.82 1.54
N ARG A 119 -0.24 -24.68 1.48
CA ARG A 119 1.08 -24.52 0.83
C ARG A 119 2.09 -24.01 1.85
N SER A 120 3.37 -24.33 1.65
CA SER A 120 4.43 -23.83 2.53
C SER A 120 4.53 -22.31 2.48
N GLY A 121 4.83 -21.68 3.62
CA GLY A 121 5.02 -20.23 3.73
C GLY A 121 6.14 -19.69 2.83
N GLU A 122 7.13 -20.51 2.50
CA GLU A 122 8.18 -20.16 1.54
C GLU A 122 7.61 -20.01 0.12
N THR A 123 6.79 -20.96 -0.32
CA THR A 123 6.10 -20.88 -1.62
C THR A 123 5.21 -19.63 -1.67
N VAL A 124 4.54 -19.30 -0.55
CA VAL A 124 3.79 -18.04 -0.39
C VAL A 124 4.65 -16.83 -0.65
N SER A 125 5.76 -16.75 0.07
CA SER A 125 6.64 -15.59 0.03
C SER A 125 7.30 -15.41 -1.33
N ARG A 126 7.66 -16.52 -2.00
CA ARG A 126 8.28 -16.49 -3.34
C ARG A 126 7.33 -15.89 -4.37
N TYR A 127 6.09 -16.38 -4.42
CA TYR A 127 5.10 -15.86 -5.36
C TYR A 127 4.70 -14.42 -5.04
N PHE A 128 4.57 -14.08 -3.75
CA PHE A 128 4.33 -12.71 -3.33
C PHE A 128 5.40 -11.75 -3.87
N LYS A 129 6.69 -12.08 -3.72
CA LYS A 129 7.80 -11.28 -4.25
C LYS A 129 7.73 -11.14 -5.78
N LEU A 130 7.41 -12.22 -6.50
CA LEU A 130 7.29 -12.19 -7.96
C LEU A 130 6.20 -11.23 -8.43
N VAL A 131 5.00 -11.31 -7.84
CA VAL A 131 3.89 -10.42 -8.23
C VAL A 131 4.16 -8.99 -7.76
N LEU A 132 4.72 -8.80 -6.56
CA LEU A 132 5.13 -7.48 -6.07
C LEU A 132 6.09 -6.79 -7.04
N HIS A 133 7.09 -7.52 -7.54
CA HIS A 133 8.02 -7.00 -8.54
C HIS A 133 7.32 -6.70 -9.87
N ALA A 134 6.38 -7.54 -10.30
CA ALA A 134 5.60 -7.30 -11.52
C ALA A 134 4.72 -6.05 -11.42
N VAL A 135 4.05 -5.81 -10.29
CA VAL A 135 3.27 -4.59 -10.04
C VAL A 135 4.18 -3.36 -10.05
N CYS A 136 5.32 -3.41 -9.35
CA CYS A 136 6.27 -2.29 -9.34
C CYS A 136 6.87 -2.01 -10.73
N ARG A 137 6.97 -3.00 -11.62
CA ARG A 137 7.38 -2.77 -13.02
C ARG A 137 6.36 -1.94 -13.80
N LEU A 138 5.07 -2.08 -13.48
CA LEU A 138 3.97 -1.33 -14.10
C LEU A 138 3.78 0.08 -13.53
N HIS A 139 4.68 0.57 -12.67
CA HIS A 139 4.52 1.86 -11.99
C HIS A 139 4.24 3.03 -12.94
N LYS A 140 4.84 3.05 -14.15
CA LYS A 140 4.62 4.13 -15.14
C LYS A 140 3.18 4.18 -15.68
N GLU A 141 2.49 3.05 -15.67
CA GLU A 141 1.10 2.94 -16.14
C GLU A 141 0.10 3.21 -15.03
N PHE A 142 0.47 2.87 -13.80
CA PHE A 142 -0.41 3.00 -12.63
C PHE A 142 -0.28 4.36 -11.94
N TYR A 143 0.88 5.04 -12.02
CA TYR A 143 0.97 6.42 -11.56
C TYR A 143 0.19 7.35 -12.47
N LYS A 144 -0.50 8.31 -11.86
CA LYS A 144 -1.17 9.37 -12.61
C LYS A 144 -0.14 10.33 -13.17
N LYS A 145 -0.31 10.70 -14.44
CA LYS A 145 0.44 11.80 -15.02
C LYS A 145 -0.02 13.12 -14.37
N PRO A 146 0.90 13.98 -13.93
CA PRO A 146 0.54 15.27 -13.34
C PRO A 146 -0.15 16.12 -14.41
N VAL A 147 -1.31 16.66 -14.08
CA VAL A 147 -2.07 17.57 -14.94
C VAL A 147 -2.26 18.87 -14.13
N PRO A 148 -1.81 20.02 -14.65
CA PRO A 148 -2.01 21.30 -13.98
C PRO A 148 -3.50 21.65 -13.94
N ILE A 149 -3.91 22.26 -12.84
CA ILE A 149 -5.26 22.80 -12.70
C ILE A 149 -5.46 23.93 -13.70
N PRO A 150 -6.49 23.85 -14.55
CA PRO A 150 -6.72 24.83 -15.60
C PRO A 150 -7.29 26.14 -15.05
N ASP A 151 -7.31 27.17 -15.90
CA ASP A 151 -7.75 28.51 -15.52
C ASP A 151 -9.27 28.66 -15.30
N ASP A 152 -10.05 27.76 -15.89
CA ASP A 152 -11.52 27.68 -15.89
C ASP A 152 -12.08 26.73 -14.81
N GLU A 153 -11.25 26.33 -13.86
CA GLU A 153 -11.63 25.37 -12.81
C GLU A 153 -12.81 25.88 -11.96
N THR A 154 -13.85 25.05 -11.83
CA THR A 154 -15.08 25.38 -11.11
C THR A 154 -15.06 24.97 -9.64
N ASP A 155 -14.29 23.93 -9.28
CA ASP A 155 -14.22 23.43 -7.90
C ASP A 155 -13.71 24.55 -6.97
N GLU A 156 -14.49 24.89 -5.94
CA GLU A 156 -14.15 25.95 -5.00
C GLU A 156 -12.84 25.71 -4.24
N ARG A 157 -12.47 24.44 -4.05
CA ARG A 157 -11.21 24.05 -3.41
C ARG A 157 -10.01 24.36 -4.29
N TRP A 158 -10.14 24.14 -5.61
CA TRP A 158 -9.01 24.15 -6.53
C TRP A 158 -8.94 25.35 -7.46
N ARG A 159 -10.05 26.07 -7.71
CA ARG A 159 -10.13 27.19 -8.67
C ARG A 159 -9.11 28.29 -8.45
N TRP A 160 -8.65 28.43 -7.21
CA TRP A 160 -7.69 29.45 -6.81
C TRP A 160 -6.24 29.02 -7.06
N PHE A 161 -5.96 27.72 -7.17
CA PHE A 161 -4.62 27.16 -7.27
C PHE A 161 -4.27 26.78 -8.71
N LYS A 162 -4.35 27.74 -9.62
CA LYS A 162 -4.06 27.60 -11.05
C LYS A 162 -2.62 27.14 -11.30
N GLY A 163 -2.43 26.13 -12.13
CA GLY A 163 -1.10 25.53 -12.38
C GLY A 163 -0.60 24.59 -11.27
N CYS A 164 -1.39 24.35 -10.22
CA CYS A 164 -1.09 23.34 -9.22
C CYS A 164 -1.27 21.93 -9.80
N LEU A 165 -0.38 21.01 -9.47
CA LEU A 165 -0.42 19.62 -9.92
C LEU A 165 -1.09 18.69 -8.89
N GLY A 166 -1.23 19.14 -7.64
CA GLY A 166 -1.78 18.37 -6.54
C GLY A 166 -1.20 18.75 -5.18
N ALA A 167 -1.28 17.82 -4.23
CA ALA A 167 -0.76 17.99 -2.88
C ALA A 167 0.36 16.99 -2.57
N LEU A 168 1.30 17.43 -1.74
CA LEU A 168 2.46 16.68 -1.30
C LEU A 168 2.47 16.62 0.23
N ASP A 169 2.69 15.41 0.75
CA ASP A 169 2.89 15.23 2.18
C ASP A 169 3.65 13.94 2.52
N GLY A 170 4.17 13.89 3.74
CA GLY A 170 4.76 12.72 4.37
C GLY A 170 3.70 11.89 5.07
N THR A 171 3.96 10.61 5.26
CA THR A 171 3.19 9.76 6.17
C THR A 171 4.06 8.68 6.78
N TYR A 172 3.77 8.35 8.03
CA TYR A 172 4.45 7.26 8.72
C TYR A 172 3.69 5.94 8.57
N ILE A 173 4.45 4.88 8.29
CA ILE A 173 3.95 3.51 8.25
C ILE A 173 4.71 2.68 9.28
N LYS A 174 3.99 2.01 10.18
CA LYS A 174 4.57 1.22 11.26
C LYS A 174 5.32 0.02 10.69
N VAL A 175 6.52 -0.21 11.20
CA VAL A 175 7.39 -1.31 10.73
C VAL A 175 8.01 -2.06 11.90
N LYS A 176 8.33 -3.32 11.67
CA LYS A 176 9.06 -4.14 12.62
C LYS A 176 10.53 -4.22 12.22
N VAL A 177 11.41 -3.68 13.05
CA VAL A 177 12.86 -3.78 12.90
C VAL A 177 13.49 -4.47 14.11
N LEU A 178 14.63 -5.12 13.87
CA LEU A 178 15.45 -5.74 14.92
C LEU A 178 15.89 -4.68 15.93
N ALA A 179 16.08 -5.07 17.19
CA ALA A 179 16.38 -4.15 18.28
C ALA A 179 17.57 -3.24 17.98
N ALA A 180 18.65 -3.79 17.38
CA ALA A 180 19.84 -3.05 16.97
C ALA A 180 19.54 -1.91 15.98
N ASN A 181 18.54 -2.07 15.12
CA ASN A 181 18.21 -1.14 14.06
C ASN A 181 16.99 -0.26 14.40
N ARG A 182 16.51 -0.24 15.65
CA ARG A 182 15.31 0.55 16.02
C ARG A 182 15.56 2.06 16.03
N LYS A 183 16.76 2.50 16.42
CA LYS A 183 17.06 3.92 16.65
C LYS A 183 16.77 4.80 15.43
N PRO A 184 17.19 4.47 14.20
CA PRO A 184 16.90 5.29 13.01
C PRO A 184 15.40 5.36 12.68
N TYR A 185 14.65 4.28 12.92
CA TYR A 185 13.22 4.19 12.59
C TYR A 185 12.31 4.77 13.67
N ARG A 186 12.88 5.27 14.77
CA ARG A 186 12.11 5.88 15.86
C ARG A 186 11.70 7.30 15.47
N THR A 187 10.39 7.52 15.38
CA THR A 187 9.78 8.85 15.20
C THR A 187 9.92 9.69 16.47
N ARG A 188 9.64 10.99 16.38
CA ARG A 188 9.61 11.89 17.54
C ARG A 188 8.59 11.44 18.61
N LYS A 189 7.47 10.86 18.18
CA LYS A 189 6.43 10.26 19.04
C LYS A 189 6.83 8.90 19.64
N GLY A 190 8.05 8.43 19.37
CA GLY A 190 8.57 7.16 19.90
C GLY A 190 8.10 5.91 19.17
N GLU A 191 7.26 6.04 18.14
CA GLU A 191 6.83 4.91 17.30
C GLU A 191 7.92 4.49 16.32
N ILE A 192 7.97 3.20 16.00
CA ILE A 192 8.91 2.62 15.03
C ILE A 192 8.26 2.56 13.65
N CYS A 193 8.65 3.48 12.78
CA CYS A 193 8.02 3.70 11.48
C CYS A 193 9.05 3.91 10.37
N THR A 194 8.61 3.70 9.12
CA THR A 194 9.30 4.22 7.93
C THR A 194 8.55 5.47 7.45
N ASN A 195 9.30 6.49 7.02
CA ASN A 195 8.75 7.69 6.41
C ASN A 195 8.48 7.43 4.91
N VAL A 196 7.33 7.91 4.44
CA VAL A 196 6.86 7.80 3.07
C VAL A 196 6.43 9.18 2.60
N LEU A 197 7.07 9.68 1.56
CA LEU A 197 6.64 10.89 0.86
C LEU A 197 5.68 10.50 -0.27
N GLY A 198 4.51 11.13 -0.31
CA GLY A 198 3.52 10.91 -1.35
C GLY A 198 3.10 12.22 -2.01
N VAL A 199 2.84 12.14 -3.31
CA VAL A 199 2.27 13.23 -4.11
C VAL A 199 1.01 12.72 -4.75
N CYS A 200 -0.08 13.46 -4.59
CA CYS A 200 -1.41 13.04 -5.03
C CYS A 200 -2.09 14.15 -5.83
N SER A 201 -2.76 13.77 -6.93
CA SER A 201 -3.63 14.66 -7.69
C SER A 201 -4.93 14.94 -6.94
N ARG A 202 -5.69 15.93 -7.41
CA ARG A 202 -7.02 16.26 -6.88
C ARG A 202 -8.01 15.07 -6.85
N ASP A 203 -7.81 14.09 -7.71
CA ASP A 203 -8.68 12.91 -7.85
C ASP A 203 -8.23 11.75 -6.95
N LEU A 204 -7.55 12.01 -5.82
CA LEU A 204 -7.12 10.97 -4.87
C LEU A 204 -6.27 9.86 -5.52
N GLN A 205 -5.48 10.21 -6.54
CA GLN A 205 -4.57 9.30 -7.24
C GLN A 205 -3.13 9.78 -7.10
N PHE A 206 -2.24 8.86 -6.75
CA PHE A 206 -0.82 9.14 -6.59
C PHE A 206 -0.15 9.46 -7.92
N ILE A 207 0.64 10.53 -7.92
CA ILE A 207 1.53 10.92 -9.02
C ILE A 207 2.92 10.36 -8.75
N TYR A 208 3.36 10.38 -7.50
CA TYR A 208 4.68 9.92 -7.08
C TYR A 208 4.64 9.44 -5.63
N VAL A 209 5.42 8.40 -5.33
CA VAL A 209 5.61 7.90 -3.95
C VAL A 209 7.07 7.52 -3.77
N LEU A 210 7.68 8.03 -2.70
CA LEU A 210 9.00 7.63 -2.21
C LEU A 210 8.84 7.00 -0.83
N ALA A 211 9.10 5.70 -0.75
CA ALA A 211 9.01 4.94 0.49
C ALA A 211 10.38 4.40 0.93
N GLY A 212 10.54 4.14 2.23
CA GLY A 212 11.72 3.45 2.78
C GLY A 212 12.71 4.34 3.51
N TRP A 213 12.38 5.60 3.73
CA TRP A 213 13.16 6.47 4.60
C TRP A 213 12.97 6.09 6.06
N GLU A 214 13.97 6.35 6.89
CA GLU A 214 13.87 6.07 8.32
C GLU A 214 12.85 7.00 8.99
N GLY A 215 12.14 6.51 10.01
CA GLY A 215 11.13 7.30 10.72
C GLY A 215 11.66 8.55 11.44
N SER A 216 12.97 8.65 11.67
CA SER A 216 13.63 9.85 12.20
C SER A 216 14.03 10.87 11.12
N ALA A 217 13.96 10.51 9.84
CA ALA A 217 14.34 11.40 8.75
C ALA A 217 13.36 12.58 8.67
N ALA A 218 13.90 13.80 8.63
CA ALA A 218 13.13 15.02 8.45
C ALA A 218 12.51 15.08 7.05
N ASP A 219 11.28 15.59 6.95
CA ASP A 219 10.52 15.61 5.70
C ASP A 219 11.22 16.42 4.59
N SER A 220 11.94 17.50 4.97
CA SER A 220 12.78 18.28 4.04
C SER A 220 13.90 17.45 3.41
N ARG A 221 14.50 16.51 4.16
CA ARG A 221 15.55 15.60 3.66
C ARG A 221 14.95 14.59 2.69
N VAL A 222 13.79 14.03 3.01
CA VAL A 222 13.07 13.08 2.16
C VAL A 222 12.67 13.75 0.84
N LEU A 223 12.19 15.01 0.89
CA LEU A 223 11.85 15.79 -0.29
C LEU A 223 13.07 16.09 -1.17
N ARG A 224 14.19 16.51 -0.58
CA ARG A 224 15.44 16.78 -1.32
C ARG A 224 15.94 15.53 -2.07
N ASP A 225 15.86 14.38 -1.43
CA ASP A 225 16.17 13.10 -2.07
C ASP A 225 15.18 12.76 -3.18
N ALA A 226 13.88 13.01 -2.97
CA ALA A 226 12.87 12.78 -4.00
C ALA A 226 13.13 13.57 -5.28
N ILE A 227 13.59 14.82 -5.19
CA ILE A 227 13.85 15.69 -6.34
C ILE A 227 15.18 15.36 -7.02
N SER A 228 16.23 15.08 -6.24
CA SER A 228 17.59 14.85 -6.75
C SER A 228 17.77 13.52 -7.49
N ARG A 229 16.86 12.55 -7.29
CA ARG A 229 16.92 11.25 -7.97
C ARG A 229 16.75 11.37 -9.50
N PRO A 230 17.48 10.55 -10.30
CA PRO A 230 17.32 10.53 -11.76
C PRO A 230 15.87 10.23 -12.21
N HIS A 231 15.23 9.26 -11.55
CA HIS A 231 13.81 8.91 -11.74
C HIS A 231 12.93 9.45 -10.59
N GLY A 232 13.36 10.56 -9.99
CA GLY A 232 12.67 11.23 -8.88
C GLY A 232 11.46 12.04 -9.31
N LEU A 233 10.94 12.82 -8.36
CA LEU A 233 9.85 13.76 -8.60
C LEU A 233 10.32 14.84 -9.59
N LYS A 234 9.70 14.89 -10.77
CA LYS A 234 9.94 15.92 -11.77
C LYS A 234 8.78 16.90 -11.79
N ILE A 235 9.09 18.18 -11.79
CA ILE A 235 8.11 19.26 -11.75
C ILE A 235 8.31 20.13 -12.99
N PRO A 236 7.32 20.20 -13.89
CA PRO A 236 7.36 21.13 -15.03
C PRO A 236 7.51 22.58 -14.57
N HIS A 237 8.26 23.38 -15.33
CA HIS A 237 8.41 24.81 -15.05
C HIS A 237 7.04 25.51 -15.02
N GLY A 238 6.88 26.44 -14.06
CA GLY A 238 5.65 27.21 -13.86
C GLY A 238 4.55 26.49 -13.07
N THR A 239 4.71 25.20 -12.78
CA THR A 239 3.77 24.39 -11.98
C THR A 239 4.28 24.14 -10.56
N TYR A 240 3.38 23.72 -9.66
CA TYR A 240 3.73 23.53 -8.25
C TYR A 240 2.84 22.53 -7.51
N TYR A 241 3.24 22.14 -6.30
CA TYR A 241 2.45 21.35 -5.36
C TYR A 241 2.12 22.13 -4.09
N LEU A 242 0.97 21.84 -3.49
CA LEU A 242 0.62 22.32 -2.15
C LEU A 242 1.25 21.41 -1.09
N CYS A 243 2.02 21.97 -0.17
CA CYS A 243 2.78 21.24 0.85
C CYS A 243 2.39 21.67 2.26
N ASP A 244 2.67 20.83 3.25
CA ASP A 244 2.44 21.18 4.66
C ASP A 244 3.34 22.34 5.15
N ALA A 245 2.98 22.94 6.29
CA ALA A 245 3.78 23.97 6.98
C ALA A 245 5.19 23.49 7.35
N GLY A 246 5.35 22.18 7.55
CA GLY A 246 6.61 21.48 7.81
C GLY A 246 7.56 21.41 6.61
N TYR A 247 7.17 21.92 5.44
CA TYR A 247 8.02 22.07 4.27
C TYR A 247 8.46 23.53 4.06
N THR A 248 9.47 23.73 3.22
CA THR A 248 9.95 25.07 2.86
C THR A 248 9.11 25.62 1.72
N ASN A 249 8.65 26.87 1.84
CA ASN A 249 8.08 27.61 0.72
C ASN A 249 9.20 27.92 -0.29
N GLY A 250 9.09 27.40 -1.50
CA GLY A 250 10.17 27.48 -2.47
C GLY A 250 9.70 27.20 -3.87
N GLU A 251 10.66 27.15 -4.80
CA GLU A 251 10.33 26.92 -6.19
C GLU A 251 9.55 25.61 -6.37
N SER A 252 8.36 25.72 -6.99
CA SER A 252 7.45 24.61 -7.23
C SER A 252 6.76 24.00 -5.98
N PHE A 253 6.89 24.61 -4.80
CA PHE A 253 6.27 24.13 -3.56
C PHE A 253 5.66 25.29 -2.76
N LEU A 254 4.33 25.32 -2.64
CA LEU A 254 3.61 26.33 -1.87
C LEU A 254 3.14 25.79 -0.52
N THR A 255 3.53 26.47 0.55
CA THR A 255 3.17 26.13 1.95
C THR A 255 2.14 27.12 2.51
N PRO A 256 1.45 26.81 3.62
CA PRO A 256 0.66 27.80 4.35
C PRO A 256 1.54 28.91 4.95
N TYR A 257 0.93 30.05 5.27
CA TYR A 257 1.57 31.07 6.11
C TYR A 257 1.74 30.56 7.53
N ARG A 258 2.95 30.68 8.07
CA ARG A 258 3.26 30.36 9.47
C ARG A 258 2.73 31.43 10.42
N GLY A 259 2.41 31.04 11.65
CA GLY A 259 1.92 31.96 12.68
C GLY A 259 0.49 32.48 12.43
N GLN A 260 -0.27 31.81 11.57
CA GLN A 260 -1.68 32.08 11.29
C GLN A 260 -2.49 30.80 11.50
N ARG A 261 -3.81 30.91 11.70
CA ARG A 261 -4.71 29.74 11.79
C ARG A 261 -4.63 28.89 10.52
N TYR A 262 -4.70 27.57 10.64
CA TYR A 262 -4.47 26.65 9.52
C TYR A 262 -5.35 25.40 9.57
N HIS A 263 -5.55 24.80 10.75
CA HIS A 263 -6.23 23.51 10.84
C HIS A 263 -7.71 23.63 10.50
N LEU A 264 -8.26 22.61 9.84
CA LEU A 264 -9.65 22.63 9.37
C LEU A 264 -10.66 22.88 10.51
N ASN A 265 -10.36 22.36 11.71
CA ASN A 265 -11.20 22.53 12.91
C ASN A 265 -11.20 23.97 13.43
N ASP A 266 -10.20 24.78 13.07
CA ASP A 266 -10.09 26.15 13.53
C ASP A 266 -11.17 27.03 12.88
N TRP A 267 -11.71 26.67 11.71
CA TRP A 267 -12.55 27.54 10.87
C TRP A 267 -14.03 27.65 11.30
N SER A 268 -14.34 27.33 12.55
CA SER A 268 -15.64 27.69 13.15
C SER A 268 -15.90 29.20 13.12
N ARG A 269 -14.83 30.01 13.15
CA ARG A 269 -14.86 31.46 12.95
C ARG A 269 -14.32 31.82 11.57
N PRO A 270 -14.93 32.80 10.87
CA PRO A 270 -14.49 33.22 9.54
C PRO A 270 -13.05 33.75 9.58
N PRO A 271 -12.32 33.66 8.45
CA PRO A 271 -10.98 34.24 8.34
C PRO A 271 -11.06 35.77 8.48
N THR A 272 -10.08 36.32 9.19
CA THR A 272 -10.01 37.76 9.51
C THR A 272 -9.14 38.54 8.53
N ASN A 273 -8.17 37.88 7.90
CA ASN A 273 -7.20 38.49 7.01
C ASN A 273 -6.91 37.60 5.78
N ALA A 274 -6.21 38.16 4.80
CA ALA A 274 -5.88 37.48 3.55
C ALA A 274 -5.07 36.18 3.76
N LYS A 275 -4.15 36.17 4.73
CA LYS A 275 -3.30 35.01 5.04
C LYS A 275 -4.10 33.87 5.66
N GLU A 276 -5.03 34.17 6.56
CA GLU A 276 -5.96 33.19 7.13
C GLU A 276 -6.88 32.60 6.05
N LEU A 277 -7.42 33.43 5.16
CA LEU A 277 -8.28 32.93 4.07
C LEU A 277 -7.48 32.03 3.11
N TYR A 278 -6.24 32.40 2.79
CA TYR A 278 -5.33 31.54 2.03
C TYR A 278 -5.10 30.21 2.74
N ASN A 279 -4.74 30.23 4.03
CA ASN A 279 -4.49 29.01 4.81
C ASN A 279 -5.72 28.10 4.87
N MET A 280 -6.91 28.66 5.01
CA MET A 280 -8.18 27.91 4.99
C MET A 280 -8.40 27.19 3.65
N ARG A 281 -8.18 27.88 2.53
CA ARG A 281 -8.34 27.28 1.19
C ARG A 281 -7.22 26.30 0.87
N HIS A 282 -5.99 26.63 1.28
CA HIS A 282 -4.81 25.78 1.13
C HIS A 282 -5.01 24.46 1.86
N SER A 283 -5.39 24.48 3.15
CA SER A 283 -5.64 23.25 3.91
C SER A 283 -6.79 22.44 3.33
N SER A 284 -7.85 23.09 2.85
CA SER A 284 -8.97 22.42 2.17
C SER A 284 -8.56 21.67 0.90
N ALA A 285 -7.74 22.29 0.05
CA ALA A 285 -7.22 21.65 -1.17
C ALA A 285 -6.18 20.56 -0.83
N ARG A 286 -5.26 20.85 0.09
CA ARG A 286 -4.20 19.94 0.52
C ARG A 286 -4.74 18.65 1.14
N ASN A 287 -5.88 18.70 1.85
CA ASN A 287 -6.53 17.54 2.49
C ASN A 287 -6.70 16.32 1.55
N VAL A 288 -6.65 16.50 0.23
CA VAL A 288 -6.62 15.38 -0.73
C VAL A 288 -5.49 14.36 -0.44
N ILE A 289 -4.28 14.78 -0.05
CA ILE A 289 -3.17 13.84 0.20
C ILE A 289 -3.39 13.06 1.50
N GLU A 290 -3.87 13.74 2.55
CA GLU A 290 -4.22 13.11 3.84
C GLU A 290 -5.34 12.08 3.64
N ARG A 291 -6.39 12.44 2.90
CA ARG A 291 -7.47 11.51 2.52
C ARG A 291 -6.94 10.34 1.70
N CYS A 292 -6.03 10.57 0.77
CA CYS A 292 -5.42 9.51 -0.03
C CYS A 292 -4.61 8.54 0.84
N PHE A 293 -3.85 9.05 1.81
CA PHE A 293 -3.16 8.22 2.80
C PHE A 293 -4.12 7.45 3.70
N GLY A 294 -5.22 8.09 4.15
CA GLY A 294 -6.29 7.44 4.88
C GLY A 294 -6.92 6.28 4.11
N LEU A 295 -7.23 6.48 2.82
CA LEU A 295 -7.78 5.46 1.93
C LEU A 295 -6.86 4.25 1.79
N ILE A 296 -5.55 4.45 1.54
CA ILE A 296 -4.63 3.32 1.43
C ILE A 296 -4.46 2.59 2.77
N LYS A 297 -4.39 3.30 3.91
CA LYS A 297 -4.27 2.65 5.22
C LYS A 297 -5.55 1.88 5.57
N SER A 298 -6.72 2.41 5.24
CA SER A 298 -8.00 1.71 5.42
C SER A 298 -8.11 0.47 4.53
N ARG A 299 -7.78 0.62 3.23
CA ARG A 299 -7.86 -0.45 2.24
C ARG A 299 -6.90 -1.59 2.56
N TRP A 300 -5.64 -1.26 2.87
CA TRP A 300 -4.54 -2.23 2.97
C TRP A 300 -4.13 -2.43 4.44
N ALA A 301 -4.67 -3.48 5.07
CA ALA A 301 -4.38 -3.78 6.48
C ALA A 301 -2.89 -3.96 6.80
N ILE A 302 -2.09 -4.41 5.81
CA ILE A 302 -0.62 -4.52 5.90
C ILE A 302 0.09 -3.20 6.25
N LEU A 303 -0.54 -2.05 6.00
CA LEU A 303 0.01 -0.72 6.30
C LEU A 303 -0.38 -0.20 7.69
N ARG A 304 -1.35 -0.83 8.37
CA ARG A 304 -1.83 -0.42 9.71
C ARG A 304 -1.17 -1.22 10.83
N ASP A 305 -1.15 -2.53 10.67
CA ASP A 305 -0.59 -3.43 11.67
C ASP A 305 0.93 -3.52 11.54
N ASN A 306 1.60 -3.86 12.65
CA ASN A 306 3.01 -4.27 12.65
C ASN A 306 3.18 -5.55 11.81
N ALA A 307 3.26 -5.39 10.49
CA ALA A 307 3.32 -6.50 9.58
C ALA A 307 4.67 -7.23 9.74
N TYR A 308 4.63 -8.56 9.74
CA TYR A 308 5.80 -9.42 9.88
C TYR A 308 6.55 -9.53 8.53
N HIS A 309 6.83 -8.39 7.89
CA HIS A 309 7.61 -8.33 6.67
C HIS A 309 9.01 -7.76 6.97
N PRO A 310 10.05 -8.26 6.29
CA PRO A 310 11.37 -7.66 6.37
C PRO A 310 11.31 -6.19 5.96
N ILE A 311 12.03 -5.34 6.67
CA ILE A 311 12.08 -3.89 6.41
C ILE A 311 12.46 -3.57 4.96
N GLU A 312 13.34 -4.38 4.36
CA GLU A 312 13.77 -4.27 2.96
C GLU A 312 12.66 -4.47 1.93
N SER A 313 11.58 -5.17 2.31
CA SER A 313 10.43 -5.41 1.43
C SER A 313 9.36 -4.33 1.58
N MET A 314 9.29 -3.64 2.73
CA MET A 314 8.24 -2.66 3.01
C MET A 314 8.15 -1.52 1.99
N PRO A 315 9.25 -0.90 1.50
CA PRO A 315 9.16 0.16 0.50
C PRO A 315 8.42 -0.29 -0.76
N ARG A 316 8.72 -1.50 -1.25
CA ARG A 316 8.06 -2.07 -2.44
C ARG A 316 6.59 -2.38 -2.17
N ILE A 317 6.26 -2.88 -0.97
CA ILE A 317 4.87 -3.16 -0.56
C ILE A 317 4.05 -1.87 -0.53
N ILE A 318 4.59 -0.82 0.07
CA ILE A 318 3.96 0.50 0.15
C ILE A 318 3.70 1.06 -1.25
N ILE A 319 4.73 1.07 -2.10
CA ILE A 319 4.60 1.52 -3.49
C ILE A 319 3.53 0.70 -4.22
N ALA A 320 3.55 -0.63 -4.12
CA ALA A 320 2.55 -1.49 -4.76
C ALA A 320 1.13 -1.20 -4.25
N CYS A 321 0.94 -0.92 -2.96
CA CYS A 321 -0.36 -0.52 -2.41
C CYS A 321 -0.87 0.79 -3.03
N CYS A 322 0.00 1.78 -3.20
CA CYS A 322 -0.34 3.05 -3.85
C CYS A 322 -0.64 2.87 -5.35
N LEU A 323 0.14 2.06 -6.05
CA LEU A 323 -0.09 1.75 -7.47
C LEU A 323 -1.41 1.00 -7.67
N MET A 324 -1.69 0.01 -6.82
CA MET A 324 -2.95 -0.74 -6.84
C MET A 324 -4.15 0.16 -6.53
N HIS A 325 -4.00 1.09 -5.58
CA HIS A 325 -5.03 2.09 -5.30
C HIS A 325 -5.38 2.91 -6.54
N ASN A 326 -4.39 3.42 -7.27
CA ASN A 326 -4.64 4.14 -8.52
C ASN A 326 -5.30 3.26 -9.59
N PHE A 327 -4.84 2.01 -9.74
CA PHE A 327 -5.41 1.07 -10.68
C PHE A 327 -6.90 0.80 -10.37
N ILE A 328 -7.26 0.65 -9.10
CA ILE A 328 -8.65 0.49 -8.67
C ILE A 328 -9.46 1.73 -9.03
N ARG A 329 -8.97 2.94 -8.68
CA ARG A 329 -9.69 4.19 -8.99
C ARG A 329 -9.87 4.43 -10.49
N THR A 330 -8.99 3.91 -11.35
CA THR A 330 -9.13 4.06 -12.81
C THR A 330 -10.04 3.01 -13.45
N THR A 331 -10.20 1.85 -12.81
CA THR A 331 -10.93 0.71 -13.40
C THR A 331 -12.31 0.49 -12.80
N MET A 332 -12.52 0.88 -11.55
CA MET A 332 -13.81 0.81 -10.87
C MET A 332 -14.48 2.18 -10.89
N THR A 333 -15.71 2.22 -11.39
CA THR A 333 -16.53 3.45 -11.41
C THR A 333 -17.01 3.82 -10.02
N GLU A 334 -17.30 2.83 -9.18
CA GLU A 334 -17.73 3.00 -7.80
C GLU A 334 -16.84 2.17 -6.88
N ASP A 335 -16.24 2.84 -5.90
CA ASP A 335 -15.48 2.20 -4.85
C ASP A 335 -16.22 2.33 -3.51
N PRO A 336 -16.65 1.23 -2.88
CA PRO A 336 -17.36 1.29 -1.61
C PRO A 336 -16.57 2.01 -0.49
N LEU A 337 -15.23 2.02 -0.57
CA LEU A 337 -14.39 2.72 0.41
C LEU A 337 -14.51 4.26 0.32
N ASP A 338 -14.95 4.80 -0.81
CA ASP A 338 -15.12 6.25 -0.97
C ASP A 338 -16.29 6.77 -0.11
N GLN A 339 -17.26 5.91 0.27
CA GLN A 339 -18.38 6.24 1.14
C GLN A 339 -18.07 6.08 2.64
N GLU A 340 -17.08 5.25 2.99
CA GLU A 340 -16.74 4.92 4.38
C GLU A 340 -15.82 5.97 5.04
N ILE A 341 -15.13 6.82 4.26
CA ILE A 341 -14.23 7.85 4.80
C ILE A 341 -14.90 9.22 4.70
N PRO A 342 -15.37 9.80 5.82
CA PRO A 342 -16.00 11.11 5.80
C PRO A 342 -15.03 12.15 5.23
N ILE A 343 -15.53 13.02 4.36
CA ILE A 343 -14.76 14.12 3.72
C ILE A 343 -14.06 15.02 4.77
N ASN A 344 -14.56 15.01 6.02
CA ASN A 344 -14.12 15.86 7.12
C ASN A 344 -13.34 15.14 8.25
N HIS A 345 -13.17 13.80 8.22
CA HIS A 345 -12.56 13.04 9.34
C HIS A 345 -11.38 12.15 8.94
N THR A 346 -10.37 12.73 8.30
CA THR A 346 -9.03 12.12 8.25
C THR A 346 -7.96 13.04 8.83
N GLN A 347 -8.21 13.58 10.02
CA GLN A 347 -7.10 13.93 10.91
C GLN A 347 -6.62 12.65 11.60
N PHE A 348 -5.73 11.91 10.95
CA PHE A 348 -4.73 11.22 11.74
C PHE A 348 -3.74 12.31 12.13
N GLY A 349 -3.94 12.88 13.31
CA GLY A 349 -3.12 13.96 13.86
C GLY A 349 -1.67 13.53 14.00
N ASP A 350 -0.91 13.71 12.93
CA ASP A 350 0.50 14.00 13.03
C ASP A 350 0.63 15.50 13.32
N GLU A 351 0.51 15.85 14.61
CA GLU A 351 1.03 17.11 15.14
C GLU A 351 2.53 17.16 14.81
N HIS A 352 2.82 17.78 13.67
CA HIS A 352 4.18 18.07 13.24
C HIS A 352 4.65 19.30 14.03
N ASP A 353 5.41 19.05 15.11
CA ASP A 353 6.19 20.12 15.73
C ASP A 353 7.19 20.69 14.70
N ASN A 354 6.98 21.96 14.39
CA ASN A 354 7.71 22.74 13.41
C ASN A 354 9.19 22.89 13.78
N ILE A 355 10.08 22.19 13.07
CA ILE A 355 11.46 22.64 12.87
C ILE A 355 11.91 22.24 11.46
N ILE A 356 12.23 23.23 10.62
CA ILE A 356 13.04 23.07 9.40
C ILE A 356 14.32 23.87 9.59
N SER A 357 15.47 23.21 9.41
CA SER A 357 16.73 23.87 9.04
C SER A 357 16.93 23.80 7.52
N THR A 358 16.69 24.97 6.92
CA THR A 358 17.17 25.52 5.64
C THR A 358 17.06 24.69 4.35
N VAL A 359 16.13 25.15 3.51
CA VAL A 359 16.31 25.38 2.06
C VAL A 359 15.90 26.84 1.84
N GLU A 360 16.54 27.54 0.89
CA GLU A 360 16.35 28.98 0.69
C GLU A 360 14.93 29.32 0.21
N THR A 361 14.34 30.35 0.80
CA THR A 361 13.06 30.91 0.38
C THR A 361 13.23 31.63 -0.96
N SER A 362 12.36 31.34 -1.94
CA SER A 362 12.36 32.08 -3.20
C SER A 362 11.43 33.29 -3.09
N GLN A 363 11.98 34.51 -3.23
CA GLN A 363 11.20 35.75 -3.15
C GLN A 363 10.02 35.76 -4.12
N GLY A 364 10.22 35.32 -5.37
CA GLY A 364 9.16 35.29 -6.37
C GLY A 364 7.99 34.35 -6.04
N TRP A 365 8.22 33.26 -5.29
CA TRP A 365 7.14 32.38 -4.84
C TRP A 365 6.40 32.92 -3.62
N THR A 366 7.10 33.66 -2.76
CA THR A 366 6.47 34.45 -1.68
C THR A 366 5.55 35.52 -2.28
N ASP A 367 6.02 36.27 -3.28
CA ASP A 367 5.22 37.30 -3.95
C ASP A 367 4.00 36.70 -4.65
N ARG A 368 4.16 35.54 -5.30
CA ARG A 368 3.05 34.77 -5.89
C ARG A 368 2.02 34.36 -4.84
N GLN A 369 2.48 33.90 -3.67
CA GLN A 369 1.62 33.50 -2.56
C GLN A 369 0.82 34.71 -2.03
N ASP A 370 1.48 35.85 -1.83
CA ASP A 370 0.86 37.09 -1.36
C ASP A 370 -0.18 37.63 -2.37
N LEU A 371 0.15 37.62 -3.66
CA LEU A 371 -0.80 37.99 -4.71
C LEU A 371 -2.06 37.11 -4.67
N LEU A 372 -1.86 35.80 -4.53
CA LEU A 372 -2.94 34.82 -4.49
C LEU A 372 -3.81 35.03 -3.24
N ALA A 373 -3.21 35.22 -2.06
CA ALA A 373 -3.91 35.50 -0.81
C ALA A 373 -4.73 36.80 -0.88
N ASN A 374 -4.16 37.88 -1.41
CA ASN A 374 -4.85 39.16 -1.55
C ASN A 374 -6.00 39.06 -2.55
N THR A 375 -5.79 38.43 -3.70
CA THR A 375 -6.84 38.23 -4.72
C THR A 375 -8.02 37.42 -4.17
N MET A 376 -7.72 36.35 -3.42
CA MET A 376 -8.72 35.55 -2.71
C MET A 376 -9.55 36.40 -1.75
N PHE A 377 -8.87 37.26 -0.99
CA PHE A 377 -9.49 38.09 0.05
C PHE A 377 -10.35 39.20 -0.53
N THR A 378 -9.87 39.93 -1.54
CA THR A 378 -10.66 40.95 -2.23
C THR A 378 -11.95 40.37 -2.80
N ASN A 379 -11.88 39.21 -3.48
CA ASN A 379 -13.07 38.57 -4.01
C ASN A 379 -14.04 38.12 -2.91
N TRP A 380 -13.51 37.59 -1.80
CA TRP A 380 -14.31 37.18 -0.64
C TRP A 380 -15.01 38.36 0.04
N SER A 381 -14.30 39.47 0.24
CA SER A 381 -14.86 40.70 0.81
C SER A 381 -15.97 41.30 -0.07
N VAL A 382 -15.77 41.33 -1.39
CA VAL A 382 -16.80 41.80 -2.34
C VAL A 382 -18.07 40.94 -2.27
N ARG A 383 -17.93 39.61 -2.27
CA ARG A 383 -19.08 38.70 -2.14
C ARG A 383 -19.83 38.88 -0.82
N ARG A 384 -19.10 39.20 0.26
CA ARG A 384 -19.68 39.40 1.58
C ARG A 384 -20.34 40.78 1.75
N ALA A 385 -19.93 41.76 0.94
CA ALA A 385 -20.59 43.07 0.90
C ALA A 385 -21.87 43.07 0.06
N ASN A 386 -21.97 42.15 -0.91
CA ASN A 386 -23.11 42.03 -1.82
C ASN A 386 -24.19 41.03 -1.34
N ASN A 387 -23.93 40.29 -0.27
CA ASN A 387 -24.87 39.39 0.43
C ASN A 387 -25.23 39.99 1.78
#